data_AF-A0A7R8VCC5-F1
#
_entry.id   AF-A0A7R8VCC5-F1
#
_cell.length_a   1.000
_cell.length_b   1.000
_cell.length_c   1.000
_cell.angle_alpha   90.00
_cell.angle_beta   90.00
_cell.angle_gamma   90.00
#
_symmetry.space_group_name_H-M   'P 1'
#
loop_
_entity.id
_entity.type
_entity.pdbx_description
1 polymer ?
#
loop_
_entity_poly.entity_id
_entity_poly.type
_entity_poly.pdbx_seq_one_letter_code
_entity_poly.pdbx_strand_id
1 'polypeptide(L)'
;MVGPLAQKTDTLPTEINSNSLCHELIYVLPAVGRREGIHQSVAKDVAAIFKGKTSAQLEALQLQIETKIIGKPEGVDIGYWESLLSQLKAHMARARLRDRHQENLRRKLEVLKAQQGVAAAVAEQAEREKEIQSDTESSTSSPSEEENIQDQDDEGQAAHAMLTESFAEYESGGYSPQYLGSSQLDPGTLVTAEEDDLQRLEYARKVVQGTGTRVENVSTAEELALQREARKGMTGEEAEFSVETALDNQVYLWSDKYRPRKPRYFNRVHTGFEWNKYNQTHYDMDNPPPKIVQGYKFNIFYPDLIDKTTTPEYFLTPCPDNRDFANLRFHAGPPYEDIAFKIVNREWEYSYKRGFRCQFHNNIFQLWFHFKRYRYRR
;
A
#
# COMPACT_ATOMS: atom_id res chain seq x y z
N MET A 1 56.13 26.53 -21.38
CA MET A 1 56.07 26.22 -19.93
C MET A 1 55.03 25.13 -19.77
N VAL A 2 55.48 23.99 -19.27
CA VAL A 2 54.79 22.71 -19.21
C VAL A 2 54.34 22.47 -17.77
N GLY A 3 53.11 21.97 -17.61
CA GLY A 3 52.72 21.04 -16.54
C GLY A 3 51.79 21.60 -15.44
N PRO A 4 50.95 20.75 -14.78
CA PRO A 4 50.44 19.45 -15.26
C PRO A 4 48.94 19.19 -14.98
N LEU A 5 48.48 18.07 -15.55
CA LEU A 5 47.21 17.38 -15.37
C LEU A 5 46.83 17.15 -13.90
N ALA A 6 45.52 17.18 -13.63
CA ALA A 6 44.91 16.32 -12.62
C ALA A 6 43.49 15.92 -13.07
N GLN A 7 43.35 14.66 -13.46
CA GLN A 7 42.07 13.96 -13.50
C GLN A 7 41.51 13.91 -12.07
N LYS A 8 40.21 14.17 -11.90
CA LYS A 8 39.50 13.75 -10.69
C LYS A 8 38.20 13.07 -11.10
N THR A 9 38.20 11.80 -10.78
CA THR A 9 37.16 10.79 -10.96
C THR A 9 35.85 11.18 -10.28
N ASP A 10 34.76 10.75 -10.90
CA ASP A 10 33.43 10.61 -10.32
C ASP A 10 33.46 9.90 -8.96
N THR A 11 32.68 10.43 -8.02
CA THR A 11 32.11 9.64 -6.92
C THR A 11 30.72 10.19 -6.62
N LEU A 12 29.71 9.54 -7.20
CA LEU A 12 28.32 9.63 -6.76
C LEU A 12 28.20 9.03 -5.34
N PRO A 13 27.42 9.63 -4.43
CA PRO A 13 27.18 9.04 -3.13
C PRO A 13 26.34 7.76 -3.29
N THR A 14 26.92 6.68 -2.79
CA THR A 14 26.38 5.34 -2.59
C THR A 14 24.90 5.31 -2.22
N GLU A 15 24.19 4.45 -2.94
CA GLU A 15 22.85 3.96 -2.68
C GLU A 15 22.67 3.53 -1.22
N ILE A 16 21.61 4.03 -0.60
CA ILE A 16 21.15 3.60 0.72
C ILE A 16 20.48 2.23 0.52
N ASN A 17 21.27 1.19 0.78
CA ASN A 17 20.86 -0.20 0.72
C ASN A 17 19.72 -0.45 1.74
N SER A 18 18.50 -0.62 1.23
CA SER A 18 17.28 -0.81 2.02
C SER A 18 17.19 -2.20 2.68
N ASN A 19 18.20 -3.04 2.50
CA ASN A 19 18.33 -4.33 3.18
C ASN A 19 19.06 -4.26 4.54
N SER A 20 19.60 -3.10 4.95
CA SER A 20 20.26 -2.95 6.27
C SER A 20 19.28 -2.84 7.45
N LEU A 21 18.06 -2.36 7.21
CA LEU A 21 17.12 -2.05 8.31
C LEU A 21 16.36 -3.26 8.87
N CYS A 22 16.44 -4.43 8.22
CA CYS A 22 15.85 -5.66 8.74
C CYS A 22 16.85 -6.57 9.47
N HIS A 23 18.16 -6.35 9.33
CA HIS A 23 19.19 -7.13 10.03
C HIS A 23 19.70 -6.46 11.31
N GLU A 24 19.56 -5.12 11.44
CA GLU A 24 20.03 -4.37 12.62
C GLU A 24 19.02 -4.23 13.77
N LEU A 25 17.81 -4.80 13.66
CA LEU A 25 16.88 -4.89 14.79
C LEU A 25 17.03 -6.19 15.61
N ILE A 26 18.18 -6.87 15.51
CA ILE A 26 18.47 -8.08 16.30
C ILE A 26 19.40 -7.79 17.49
N TYR A 27 20.01 -6.61 17.62
CA TYR A 27 20.99 -6.32 18.67
C TYR A 27 20.85 -4.99 19.42
N VAL A 28 19.66 -4.53 19.80
CA VAL A 28 19.55 -3.65 20.99
C VAL A 28 18.21 -3.86 21.68
N LEU A 29 18.22 -4.61 22.78
CA LEU A 29 17.45 -4.34 24.00
C LEU A 29 18.04 -5.22 25.12
N PRO A 30 19.04 -4.76 25.90
CA PRO A 30 19.32 -5.37 27.18
C PRO A 30 18.27 -4.88 28.17
N ALA A 31 17.06 -5.43 28.10
CA ALA A 31 16.08 -5.30 29.18
C ALA A 31 16.40 -6.36 30.25
N VAL A 32 17.58 -6.28 30.88
CA VAL A 32 17.91 -7.11 32.06
C VAL A 32 18.55 -6.20 33.10
N GLY A 33 17.69 -5.42 33.76
CA GLY A 33 18.02 -4.57 34.89
C GLY A 33 17.20 -4.90 36.14
N ARG A 34 16.69 -6.13 36.27
CA ARG A 34 16.04 -6.60 37.50
C ARG A 34 16.53 -8.00 37.86
N ARG A 35 17.55 -8.03 38.72
CA ARG A 35 17.86 -9.06 39.73
C ARG A 35 17.45 -10.50 39.37
N GLU A 36 18.09 -11.11 38.38
CA GLU A 36 18.06 -12.56 38.18
C GLU A 36 19.47 -13.10 38.42
N GLY A 37 19.62 -13.99 39.41
CA GLY A 37 20.90 -14.53 39.89
C GLY A 37 21.57 -15.53 38.95
N ILE A 38 21.51 -15.31 37.64
CA ILE A 38 22.06 -16.22 36.63
C ILE A 38 23.32 -15.61 36.02
N HIS A 39 24.39 -16.40 35.93
CA HIS A 39 25.65 -15.99 35.32
C HIS A 39 25.46 -15.75 33.81
N GLN A 40 26.02 -14.65 33.28
CA GLN A 40 25.80 -14.20 31.89
C GLN A 40 26.20 -15.24 30.82
N SER A 41 27.12 -16.16 31.14
CA SER A 41 27.48 -17.28 30.27
C SER A 41 26.30 -18.25 30.06
N VAL A 42 25.62 -18.63 31.14
CA VAL A 42 24.47 -19.55 31.10
C VAL A 42 23.30 -18.93 30.33
N ALA A 43 23.09 -17.62 30.47
CA ALA A 43 22.05 -16.91 29.72
C ALA A 43 22.29 -16.92 28.19
N LYS A 44 23.56 -16.86 27.74
CA LYS A 44 23.90 -16.95 26.32
C LYS A 44 23.65 -18.35 25.76
N ASP A 45 24.04 -19.38 26.50
CA ASP A 45 23.83 -20.78 26.11
C ASP A 45 22.33 -21.11 26.05
N VAL A 46 21.56 -20.65 27.03
CA VAL A 46 20.10 -20.77 27.06
C VAL A 46 19.45 -20.06 25.86
N ALA A 47 19.91 -18.84 25.53
CA ALA A 47 19.41 -18.13 24.36
C ALA A 47 19.74 -18.85 23.04
N ALA A 48 20.91 -19.48 22.94
CA ALA A 48 21.29 -20.31 21.79
C ALA A 48 20.40 -21.55 21.67
N ILE A 49 20.08 -22.21 22.80
CA ILE A 49 19.17 -23.36 22.85
C ILE A 49 17.75 -23.00 22.40
N PHE A 50 17.30 -21.76 22.60
CA PHE A 50 15.98 -21.29 22.16
C PHE A 50 15.98 -20.71 20.74
N LYS A 51 17.14 -20.40 20.17
CA LYS A 51 17.26 -19.86 18.81
C LYS A 51 17.02 -20.97 17.78
N GLY A 52 16.17 -20.71 16.79
CA GLY A 52 15.91 -21.65 15.69
C GLY A 52 14.81 -22.70 15.93
N LYS A 53 14.34 -22.88 17.16
CA LYS A 53 13.24 -23.82 17.47
C LYS A 53 11.87 -23.31 17.01
N THR A 54 10.98 -24.23 16.67
CA THR A 54 9.59 -23.92 16.29
C THR A 54 8.71 -23.70 17.52
N SER A 55 7.55 -23.04 17.37
CA SER A 55 6.62 -22.85 18.51
C SER A 55 6.26 -24.17 19.20
N ALA A 56 6.01 -25.23 18.43
CA ALA A 56 5.63 -26.54 18.97
C ALA A 56 6.77 -27.19 19.80
N GLN A 57 8.03 -27.02 19.37
CA GLN A 57 9.19 -27.52 20.11
C GLN A 57 9.40 -26.76 21.42
N LEU A 58 9.14 -25.44 21.43
CA LEU A 58 9.22 -24.62 22.65
C LEU A 58 8.11 -24.97 23.64
N GLU A 59 6.92 -25.37 23.18
CA GLU A 59 5.83 -25.87 24.03
C GLU A 59 6.18 -27.23 24.67
N ALA A 60 6.82 -28.13 23.92
CA ALA A 60 7.32 -29.39 24.48
C ALA A 60 8.38 -29.16 25.58
N LEU A 61 9.27 -28.18 25.38
CA LEU A 61 10.26 -27.78 26.38
C LEU A 61 9.60 -27.16 27.62
N GLN A 62 8.52 -26.40 27.45
CA GLN A 62 7.75 -25.86 28.56
C GLN A 62 7.22 -26.97 29.46
N LEU A 63 6.58 -28.00 28.87
CA LEU A 63 6.04 -29.14 29.62
C LEU A 63 7.13 -29.91 30.36
N GLN A 64 8.31 -30.08 29.76
CA GLN A 64 9.45 -30.72 30.41
C GLN A 64 9.94 -29.91 31.61
N ILE A 65 10.05 -28.59 31.50
CA ILE A 65 10.47 -27.70 32.59
C ILE A 65 9.43 -27.69 33.72
N GLU A 66 8.15 -27.59 33.40
CA GLU A 66 7.06 -27.63 34.38
C GLU A 66 7.04 -28.97 35.14
N THR A 67 7.23 -30.09 34.44
CA THR A 67 7.34 -31.41 35.06
C THR A 67 8.54 -31.50 36.02
N LYS A 68 9.68 -30.89 35.64
CA LYS A 68 10.88 -30.83 36.48
C LYS A 68 10.71 -29.95 37.72
N ILE A 69 9.94 -28.86 37.63
CA ILE A 69 9.61 -28.00 38.78
C ILE A 69 8.68 -28.75 39.76
N ILE A 70 7.67 -29.48 39.24
CA ILE A 70 6.70 -30.22 40.07
C ILE A 70 7.35 -31.43 40.77
N GLY A 71 8.25 -32.14 40.08
CA GLY A 71 8.90 -33.34 40.60
C GLY A 71 9.88 -33.11 41.76
N LYS A 72 10.18 -31.85 42.12
CA LYS A 72 11.11 -31.39 43.19
C LYS A 72 12.20 -32.41 43.55
N PRO A 73 13.13 -32.73 42.65
CA PRO A 73 14.27 -33.55 43.02
C PRO A 73 15.13 -32.76 44.04
N GLU A 74 15.58 -33.41 45.11
CA GLU A 74 16.48 -32.78 46.08
C GLU A 74 17.73 -32.22 45.36
N GLY A 75 18.04 -30.94 45.61
CA GLY A 75 19.21 -30.26 45.04
C GLY A 75 18.96 -29.44 43.76
N VAL A 76 17.72 -29.32 43.29
CA VAL A 76 17.39 -28.51 42.11
C VAL A 76 17.07 -27.06 42.50
N ASP A 77 17.75 -26.10 41.87
CA ASP A 77 17.49 -24.67 42.04
C ASP A 77 16.17 -24.27 41.36
N ILE A 78 15.11 -24.14 42.16
CA ILE A 78 13.77 -23.76 41.71
C ILE A 78 13.76 -22.36 41.08
N GLY A 79 14.58 -21.42 41.61
CA GLY A 79 14.64 -20.04 41.09
C GLY A 79 15.24 -19.97 39.69
N TYR A 80 16.20 -20.84 39.38
CA TYR A 80 16.72 -20.99 38.03
C TYR A 80 15.65 -21.48 37.04
N TRP A 81 14.86 -22.50 37.40
CA TRP A 81 13.83 -23.02 36.49
C TRP A 81 12.64 -22.08 36.32
N GLU A 82 12.28 -21.33 37.36
CA GLU A 82 11.23 -20.30 37.28
C GLU A 82 11.64 -19.13 36.37
N SER A 83 12.88 -18.66 36.47
CA SER A 83 13.43 -17.63 35.57
C SER A 83 13.57 -18.13 34.13
N LEU A 84 14.01 -19.39 33.94
CA LEU A 84 14.04 -20.04 32.63
C LEU A 84 12.65 -20.14 31.99
N LEU A 85 11.63 -20.48 32.77
CA LEU A 85 10.24 -20.55 32.31
C LEU A 85 9.72 -19.17 31.88
N SER A 86 10.09 -18.11 32.60
CA SER A 86 9.78 -16.72 32.25
C SER A 86 10.39 -16.33 30.90
N GLN A 87 11.69 -16.62 30.71
CA GLN A 87 12.40 -16.34 29.46
C GLN A 87 11.86 -17.17 28.28
N LEU A 88 11.51 -18.44 28.52
CA LEU A 88 10.91 -19.32 27.51
C LEU A 88 9.58 -18.79 26.99
N LYS A 89 8.71 -18.26 27.86
CA LYS A 89 7.42 -17.67 27.46
C LYS A 89 7.61 -16.48 26.51
N ALA A 90 8.63 -15.64 26.75
CA ALA A 90 8.97 -14.53 25.86
C ALA A 90 9.48 -15.03 24.49
N HIS A 91 10.33 -16.06 24.47
CA HIS A 91 10.80 -16.67 23.21
C HIS A 91 9.67 -17.37 22.43
N MET A 92 8.75 -18.03 23.12
CA MET A 92 7.58 -18.67 22.50
C MET A 92 6.65 -17.65 21.84
N ALA A 93 6.40 -16.51 22.48
CA ALA A 93 5.61 -15.43 21.88
C ALA A 93 6.26 -14.90 20.58
N ARG A 94 7.60 -14.73 20.59
CA ARG A 94 8.36 -14.32 19.40
C ARG A 94 8.33 -15.39 18.30
N ALA A 95 8.48 -16.67 18.65
CA ALA A 95 8.41 -17.78 17.71
C ALA A 95 7.03 -17.89 17.06
N ARG A 96 5.95 -17.81 17.84
CA ARG A 96 4.56 -17.80 17.32
C ARG A 96 4.32 -16.65 16.33
N LEU A 97 4.85 -15.47 16.64
CA LEU A 97 4.74 -14.32 15.74
C LEU A 97 5.49 -14.57 14.42
N ARG A 98 6.70 -15.13 14.50
CA ARG A 98 7.51 -15.48 13.33
C ARG A 98 6.82 -16.54 12.47
N ASP A 99 6.31 -17.61 13.08
CA ASP A 99 5.64 -18.71 12.40
C ASP A 99 4.38 -18.21 11.66
N ARG A 100 3.54 -17.40 12.33
CA ARG A 100 2.35 -16.78 11.71
C ARG A 100 2.72 -15.79 10.60
N HIS A 101 3.81 -15.04 10.77
CA HIS A 101 4.30 -14.13 9.74
C HIS A 101 4.75 -14.90 8.49
N GLN A 102 5.52 -15.98 8.66
CA GLN A 102 5.97 -16.84 7.58
C GLN A 102 4.79 -17.49 6.85
N GLU A 103 3.76 -17.94 7.57
CA GLU A 103 2.53 -18.46 6.97
C GLU A 103 1.77 -17.40 6.16
N ASN A 104 1.64 -16.17 6.69
CA ASN A 104 1.02 -15.07 5.98
C ASN A 104 1.80 -14.68 4.72
N LEU A 105 3.14 -14.71 4.77
CA LEU A 105 3.98 -14.49 3.60
C LEU A 105 3.79 -15.56 2.55
N ARG A 106 3.75 -16.85 2.93
CA ARG A 106 3.47 -17.97 2.01
C ARG A 106 2.11 -17.82 1.34
N ARG A 107 1.05 -17.56 2.12
CA ARG A 107 -0.30 -17.32 1.58
C ARG A 107 -0.33 -16.13 0.62
N LYS A 108 0.38 -15.05 0.95
CA LYS A 108 0.45 -13.87 0.09
C LYS A 108 1.21 -14.17 -1.21
N LEU A 109 2.29 -14.95 -1.12
CA LEU A 109 3.07 -15.39 -2.27
C LEU A 109 2.26 -16.33 -3.19
N GLU A 110 1.45 -17.23 -2.62
CA GLU A 110 0.51 -18.07 -3.39
C GLU A 110 -0.53 -17.22 -4.13
N VAL A 111 -1.13 -16.23 -3.46
CA VAL A 111 -2.08 -15.30 -4.10
C VAL A 111 -1.41 -14.51 -5.23
N LEU A 112 -0.17 -14.05 -5.03
CA LEU A 112 0.58 -13.33 -6.06
C LEU A 112 0.93 -14.24 -7.25
N LYS A 113 1.37 -15.48 -6.99
CA LYS A 113 1.62 -16.48 -8.05
C LYS A 113 0.35 -16.79 -8.84
N ALA A 114 -0.79 -16.90 -8.18
CA ALA A 114 -2.08 -17.10 -8.83
C ALA A 114 -2.50 -15.88 -9.67
N GLN A 115 -2.29 -14.65 -9.17
CA GLN A 115 -2.58 -13.41 -9.89
C GLN A 115 -1.65 -13.18 -11.10
N GLN A 116 -0.40 -13.62 -11.02
CA GLN A 116 0.58 -13.48 -12.10
C GLN A 116 0.52 -14.62 -13.13
N GLY A 117 -0.40 -15.59 -13.00
CA GLY A 117 -0.58 -16.68 -13.97
C GLY A 117 0.56 -17.72 -14.00
N VAL A 118 1.54 -17.63 -13.10
CA VAL A 118 2.75 -18.47 -13.09
C VAL A 118 2.46 -19.94 -12.73
N ALA A 119 1.30 -20.22 -12.14
CA ALA A 119 0.87 -21.60 -11.86
C ALA A 119 0.75 -22.47 -13.13
N ALA A 120 0.38 -21.88 -14.27
CA ALA A 120 0.32 -22.59 -15.55
C ALA A 120 1.71 -22.90 -16.11
N ALA A 121 2.65 -21.95 -16.00
CA ALA A 121 4.01 -22.09 -16.52
C ALA A 121 4.85 -23.12 -15.73
N VAL A 122 4.68 -23.18 -14.40
CA VAL A 122 5.43 -24.15 -13.57
C VAL A 122 4.85 -25.56 -13.68
N ALA A 123 3.53 -25.69 -13.90
CA ALA A 123 2.91 -26.99 -14.17
C ALA A 123 3.32 -27.53 -15.56
N GLU A 124 3.37 -26.68 -16.59
CA GLU A 124 3.89 -27.06 -17.92
C GLU A 124 5.39 -27.41 -17.90
N GLN A 125 6.20 -26.74 -17.08
CA GLN A 125 7.63 -27.07 -16.93
C GLN A 125 7.84 -28.40 -16.20
N ALA A 126 7.05 -28.69 -15.16
CA ALA A 126 7.13 -29.96 -14.43
C ALA A 126 6.61 -31.18 -15.23
N GLU A 127 5.71 -30.97 -16.21
CA GLU A 127 5.30 -32.01 -17.16
C GLU A 127 6.36 -32.24 -18.25
N ARG A 128 7.02 -31.18 -18.75
CA ARG A 128 8.14 -31.31 -19.71
C ARG A 128 9.37 -31.99 -19.12
N GLU A 129 9.67 -31.79 -17.84
CA GLU A 129 10.78 -32.48 -17.17
C GLU A 129 10.52 -33.98 -16.96
N LYS A 130 9.26 -34.43 -16.94
CA LYS A 130 8.90 -35.85 -16.88
C LYS A 130 9.00 -36.57 -18.22
N GLU A 131 8.87 -35.85 -19.34
CA GLU A 131 9.01 -36.44 -20.68
C GLU A 131 10.48 -36.58 -21.14
N ILE A 132 11.42 -35.87 -20.53
CA ILE A 132 12.85 -35.92 -20.90
C ILE A 132 13.60 -37.10 -20.22
N GLN A 133 13.01 -37.75 -19.21
CA GLN A 133 13.64 -38.87 -18.48
C GLN A 133 13.36 -40.28 -19.03
N SER A 134 12.72 -40.43 -20.20
CA SER A 134 12.42 -41.77 -20.76
C SER A 134 13.46 -42.33 -21.72
N ASP A 135 14.48 -41.56 -22.13
CA ASP A 135 15.51 -42.04 -23.06
C ASP A 135 16.91 -41.70 -22.54
N THR A 136 17.49 -42.59 -21.70
CA THR A 136 18.89 -43.03 -21.71
C THR A 136 19.14 -43.90 -20.47
N GLU A 137 19.01 -45.22 -20.64
CA GLU A 137 19.58 -46.20 -19.70
C GLU A 137 21.07 -46.43 -19.99
N SER A 138 21.82 -46.67 -18.90
CA SER A 138 23.03 -47.51 -18.78
C SER A 138 24.39 -46.82 -18.61
N SER A 139 24.85 -46.67 -17.36
CA SER A 139 25.98 -47.41 -16.73
C SER A 139 26.28 -46.86 -15.30
N THR A 140 26.08 -47.64 -14.22
CA THR A 140 27.11 -48.37 -13.40
C THR A 140 28.10 -47.40 -12.70
N SER A 141 28.31 -47.30 -11.37
CA SER A 141 28.26 -48.23 -10.22
C SER A 141 28.39 -47.52 -8.85
N SER A 142 27.71 -48.08 -7.85
CA SER A 142 28.05 -48.28 -6.42
C SER A 142 28.15 -47.12 -5.39
N PRO A 143 27.67 -47.35 -4.13
CA PRO A 143 27.62 -46.37 -3.04
C PRO A 143 28.79 -46.50 -2.05
N SER A 144 29.19 -45.39 -1.43
CA SER A 144 30.02 -45.41 -0.23
C SER A 144 29.56 -44.33 0.74
N GLU A 145 29.09 -44.80 1.89
CA GLU A 145 28.84 -44.06 3.12
C GLU A 145 30.14 -43.41 3.60
N GLU A 146 30.16 -42.10 3.83
CA GLU A 146 30.92 -41.50 4.94
C GLU A 146 30.15 -40.27 5.45
N GLU A 147 29.71 -40.37 6.71
CA GLU A 147 29.26 -39.23 7.50
C GLU A 147 30.41 -38.22 7.64
N ASN A 148 30.20 -36.96 7.27
CA ASN A 148 30.92 -35.87 7.92
C ASN A 148 30.09 -34.59 8.00
N ILE A 149 30.15 -34.00 9.18
CA ILE A 149 29.34 -32.89 9.69
C ILE A 149 29.93 -31.58 9.14
N GLN A 150 29.20 -30.87 8.26
CA GLN A 150 29.57 -29.49 7.87
C GLN A 150 28.44 -28.68 7.19
N ASP A 151 27.22 -28.68 7.74
CA ASP A 151 26.07 -27.92 7.20
C ASP A 151 26.10 -26.39 7.50
N GLN A 152 27.28 -25.75 7.49
CA GLN A 152 27.37 -24.28 7.57
C GLN A 152 28.21 -23.63 6.46
N ASP A 153 28.95 -24.41 5.68
CA ASP A 153 29.80 -23.88 4.60
C ASP A 153 29.23 -24.15 3.19
N ASP A 154 28.25 -25.06 3.06
CA ASP A 154 27.70 -25.50 1.76
C ASP A 154 26.76 -24.45 1.13
N GLU A 155 25.97 -23.75 1.96
CA GLU A 155 25.05 -22.70 1.50
C GLU A 155 25.82 -21.46 0.97
N GLY A 156 26.99 -21.18 1.55
CA GLY A 156 27.89 -20.12 1.12
C GLY A 156 28.60 -20.44 -0.20
N GLN A 157 29.00 -21.69 -0.40
CA GLN A 157 29.64 -22.14 -1.64
C GLN A 157 28.65 -22.24 -2.80
N ALA A 158 27.43 -22.73 -2.56
CA ALA A 158 26.37 -22.74 -3.55
C ALA A 158 25.97 -21.32 -3.98
N ALA A 159 25.84 -20.39 -3.03
CA ALA A 159 25.59 -18.98 -3.32
C ALA A 159 26.75 -18.34 -4.10
N HIS A 160 28.00 -18.66 -3.77
CA HIS A 160 29.16 -18.17 -4.50
C HIS A 160 29.23 -18.73 -5.92
N ALA A 161 28.90 -20.00 -6.13
CA ALA A 161 28.84 -20.62 -7.44
C ALA A 161 27.78 -19.98 -8.33
N MET A 162 26.57 -19.76 -7.80
CA MET A 162 25.50 -19.03 -8.50
C MET A 162 25.90 -17.60 -8.87
N LEU A 163 26.57 -16.89 -7.95
CA LEU A 163 27.08 -15.55 -8.23
C LEU A 163 28.17 -15.56 -9.31
N THR A 164 29.07 -16.54 -9.28
CA THR A 164 30.13 -16.69 -10.28
C THR A 164 29.55 -16.98 -11.67
N GLU A 165 28.54 -17.83 -11.77
CA GLU A 165 27.82 -18.09 -13.02
C GLU A 165 27.14 -16.81 -13.54
N SER A 166 26.44 -16.07 -12.66
CA SER A 166 25.83 -14.79 -13.00
C SER A 166 26.84 -13.74 -13.46
N PHE A 167 28.04 -13.68 -12.86
CA PHE A 167 29.09 -12.78 -13.33
C PHE A 167 29.64 -13.19 -14.70
N ALA A 168 29.81 -14.50 -14.94
CA ALA A 168 30.27 -15.00 -16.24
C ALA A 168 29.24 -14.73 -17.36
N GLU A 169 27.95 -14.91 -17.09
CA GLU A 169 26.87 -14.55 -18.01
C GLU A 169 26.86 -13.04 -18.32
N TYR A 170 27.06 -12.20 -17.29
CA TYR A 170 27.21 -10.76 -17.48
C TYR A 170 28.43 -10.40 -18.33
N GLU A 171 29.58 -11.04 -18.11
CA GLU A 171 30.78 -10.80 -18.92
C GLU A 171 30.60 -11.26 -20.37
N SER A 172 29.74 -12.24 -20.62
CA SER A 172 29.47 -12.78 -21.96
C SER A 172 28.56 -11.91 -22.86
N GLY A 173 27.88 -10.90 -22.31
CA GLY A 173 26.94 -10.07 -23.09
C GLY A 173 26.18 -8.97 -22.34
N GLY A 174 26.54 -8.68 -21.08
CA GLY A 174 26.00 -7.57 -20.29
C GLY A 174 24.51 -7.64 -20.01
N TYR A 175 23.91 -8.85 -20.00
CA TYR A 175 22.45 -9.07 -19.95
C TYR A 175 21.64 -8.28 -20.99
N SER A 176 22.29 -7.80 -22.06
CA SER A 176 21.63 -7.06 -23.12
C SER A 176 21.22 -8.05 -24.22
N PRO A 177 19.95 -8.07 -24.65
CA PRO A 177 19.52 -8.93 -25.75
C PRO A 177 20.39 -8.71 -27.00
N GLN A 178 20.89 -9.78 -27.60
CA GLN A 178 21.64 -9.69 -28.86
C GLN A 178 20.66 -9.43 -30.01
N TYR A 179 20.99 -8.47 -30.88
CA TYR A 179 20.19 -8.16 -32.07
C TYR A 179 20.21 -9.35 -33.03
N LEU A 180 19.06 -10.00 -33.20
CA LEU A 180 18.87 -11.05 -34.20
C LEU A 180 18.73 -10.44 -35.59
N GLY A 181 19.46 -11.00 -36.55
CA GLY A 181 19.27 -10.66 -37.96
C GLY A 181 17.98 -11.26 -38.51
N SER A 182 17.44 -10.70 -39.59
CA SER A 182 16.21 -11.19 -40.23
C SER A 182 16.25 -12.65 -40.67
N SER A 183 17.44 -13.20 -40.92
CA SER A 183 17.66 -14.60 -41.28
C SER A 183 17.70 -15.57 -40.09
N GLN A 184 17.79 -15.06 -38.86
CA GLN A 184 17.82 -15.85 -37.62
C GLN A 184 16.44 -15.93 -36.95
N LEU A 185 15.43 -15.27 -37.52
CA LEU A 185 14.06 -15.33 -37.04
C LEU A 185 13.40 -16.63 -37.49
N ASP A 186 12.71 -17.28 -36.56
CA ASP A 186 12.01 -18.53 -36.84
C ASP A 186 10.85 -18.27 -37.83
N PRO A 187 10.62 -19.12 -38.85
CA PRO A 187 9.57 -18.90 -39.84
C PRO A 187 8.19 -18.88 -39.17
N GLY A 188 7.58 -17.69 -39.10
CA GLY A 188 6.31 -17.46 -38.39
C GLY A 188 6.38 -16.38 -37.31
N THR A 189 7.57 -15.85 -37.02
CA THR A 189 7.74 -14.72 -36.10
C THR A 189 7.05 -13.46 -36.64
N LEU A 190 6.05 -12.97 -35.90
CA LEU A 190 5.34 -11.72 -36.23
C LEU A 190 6.23 -10.52 -35.91
N VAL A 191 6.88 -9.96 -36.94
CA VAL A 191 7.64 -8.71 -36.81
C VAL A 191 6.66 -7.56 -36.74
N THR A 192 6.67 -6.83 -35.63
CA THR A 192 5.85 -5.62 -35.47
C THR A 192 6.69 -4.41 -35.90
N ALA A 193 6.07 -3.44 -36.58
CA ALA A 193 6.73 -2.19 -36.89
C ALA A 193 7.01 -1.39 -35.60
N GLU A 194 8.06 -0.56 -35.62
CA GLU A 194 8.46 0.23 -34.45
C GLU A 194 7.37 1.19 -34.01
N GLU A 195 6.62 1.76 -34.96
CA GLU A 195 5.55 2.71 -34.68
C GLU A 195 4.37 2.03 -33.99
N ASP A 196 4.05 0.80 -34.38
CA ASP A 196 2.96 0.03 -33.79
C ASP A 196 3.30 -0.43 -32.37
N ASP A 197 4.56 -0.80 -32.12
CA ASP A 197 5.02 -1.17 -30.78
C ASP A 197 5.04 0.05 -29.84
N LEU A 198 5.51 1.20 -30.31
CA LEU A 198 5.44 2.46 -29.59
C LEU A 198 3.99 2.84 -29.22
N GLN A 199 3.05 2.69 -30.16
CA GLN A 199 1.62 2.93 -29.89
C GLN A 199 1.07 1.97 -28.82
N ARG A 200 1.42 0.68 -28.89
CA ARG A 200 1.02 -0.30 -27.85
C ARG A 200 1.60 0.06 -26.49
N LEU A 201 2.86 0.47 -26.43
CA LEU A 201 3.54 0.87 -25.21
C LEU A 201 2.91 2.13 -24.60
N GLU A 202 2.60 3.15 -25.41
CA GLU A 202 1.90 4.34 -24.95
C GLU A 202 0.49 4.02 -24.45
N TYR A 203 -0.24 3.15 -25.15
CA TYR A 203 -1.55 2.68 -24.72
C TYR A 203 -1.46 1.95 -23.37
N ALA A 204 -0.53 1.00 -23.22
CA ALA A 204 -0.31 0.28 -21.97
C ALA A 204 0.06 1.23 -20.82
N ARG A 205 0.91 2.23 -21.07
CA ARG A 205 1.27 3.27 -20.09
C ARG A 205 0.05 4.09 -19.68
N LYS A 206 -0.80 4.51 -20.62
CA LYS A 206 -2.07 5.21 -20.34
C LYS A 206 -3.02 4.33 -19.52
N VAL A 207 -3.10 3.03 -19.81
CA VAL A 207 -3.92 2.08 -19.04
C VAL A 207 -3.41 1.94 -17.62
N VAL A 208 -2.10 1.78 -17.40
CA VAL A 208 -1.53 1.66 -16.04
C VAL A 208 -1.65 2.97 -15.27
N GLN A 209 -1.43 4.13 -15.91
CA GLN A 209 -1.65 5.43 -15.28
C GLN A 209 -3.13 5.67 -14.95
N GLY A 210 -4.07 5.19 -15.77
CA GLY A 210 -5.50 5.27 -15.50
C GLY A 210 -6.01 4.26 -14.46
N THR A 211 -5.41 3.07 -14.40
CA THR A 211 -5.82 1.98 -13.48
C THR A 211 -5.10 2.02 -12.13
N GLY A 212 -3.88 2.56 -12.06
CA GLY A 212 -3.14 2.78 -10.81
C GLY A 212 -3.83 3.78 -9.86
N THR A 213 -4.62 4.71 -10.40
CA THR A 213 -5.48 5.63 -9.63
C THR A 213 -6.87 5.04 -9.36
N ARG A 214 -7.28 4.05 -10.15
CA ARG A 214 -8.60 3.41 -10.06
C ARG A 214 -8.45 2.05 -9.36
N VAL A 215 -8.06 2.09 -8.08
CA VAL A 215 -8.61 1.09 -7.16
C VAL A 215 -10.11 1.39 -7.16
N GLU A 216 -10.86 0.69 -8.03
CA GLU A 216 -12.30 0.63 -7.90
C GLU A 216 -12.55 0.15 -6.48
N ASN A 217 -12.98 1.08 -5.64
CA ASN A 217 -13.48 0.78 -4.33
C ASN A 217 -14.58 -0.25 -4.55
N VAL A 218 -14.29 -1.51 -4.22
CA VAL A 218 -15.27 -2.59 -4.21
C VAL A 218 -16.50 -2.04 -3.51
N SER A 219 -17.63 -2.01 -4.22
CA SER A 219 -18.85 -1.41 -3.72
C SER A 219 -19.38 -2.23 -2.54
N THR A 220 -18.91 -1.88 -1.34
CA THR A 220 -19.22 -2.59 -0.10
C THR A 220 -20.66 -2.32 0.34
N ALA A 221 -21.21 -3.17 1.20
CA ALA A 221 -22.53 -2.95 1.80
C ALA A 221 -22.65 -1.57 2.50
N GLU A 222 -21.53 -1.01 2.98
CA GLU A 222 -21.44 0.36 3.50
C GLU A 222 -21.71 1.43 2.42
N GLU A 223 -21.35 1.20 1.15
CA GLU A 223 -21.68 2.11 0.04
C GLU A 223 -23.17 2.22 -0.21
N LEU A 224 -23.86 1.08 -0.23
CA LEU A 224 -25.32 1.04 -0.42
C LEU A 224 -26.05 1.62 0.79
N ALA A 225 -25.56 1.37 2.01
CA ALA A 225 -26.10 2.00 3.21
C ALA A 225 -25.88 3.52 3.20
N LEU A 226 -24.70 3.97 2.79
CA LEU A 226 -24.35 5.37 2.66
C LEU A 226 -25.23 6.09 1.64
N GLN A 227 -25.37 5.56 0.42
CA GLN A 227 -26.25 6.14 -0.59
C GLN A 227 -27.71 6.17 -0.11
N ARG A 228 -28.16 5.17 0.65
CA ARG A 228 -29.51 5.11 1.19
C ARG A 228 -29.74 6.17 2.26
N GLU A 229 -28.80 6.35 3.19
CA GLU A 229 -28.89 7.37 4.23
C GLU A 229 -28.72 8.78 3.67
N ALA A 230 -27.85 8.94 2.67
CA ALA A 230 -27.63 10.21 2.00
C ALA A 230 -28.81 10.62 1.07
N ARG A 231 -29.50 9.64 0.46
CA ARG A 231 -30.79 9.86 -0.23
C ARG A 231 -31.94 10.16 0.72
N LYS A 232 -31.82 9.82 2.01
CA LYS A 232 -32.88 10.05 3.00
C LYS A 232 -32.94 11.56 3.31
N GLY A 233 -33.91 12.24 2.71
CA GLY A 233 -34.07 13.69 2.82
C GLY A 233 -33.86 14.45 1.50
N MET A 234 -33.90 13.76 0.36
CA MET A 234 -33.92 14.42 -0.93
C MET A 234 -35.27 15.11 -1.17
N THR A 235 -35.31 16.43 -0.97
CA THR A 235 -36.44 17.27 -1.36
C THR A 235 -36.35 17.57 -2.87
N GLY A 236 -37.48 17.86 -3.52
CA GLY A 236 -37.54 18.06 -4.98
C GLY A 236 -36.71 19.23 -5.55
N GLU A 237 -36.11 20.05 -4.69
CA GLU A 237 -35.26 21.20 -5.05
C GLU A 237 -33.75 20.88 -5.01
N GLU A 238 -33.38 19.68 -4.57
CA GLU A 238 -31.98 19.27 -4.37
C GLU A 238 -31.59 18.16 -5.36
N ALA A 239 -30.64 18.45 -6.25
CA ALA A 239 -30.10 17.48 -7.22
C ALA A 239 -28.72 16.97 -6.77
N GLU A 240 -28.35 15.76 -7.20
CA GLU A 240 -27.00 15.21 -7.00
C GLU A 240 -25.98 15.98 -7.87
N PHE A 241 -24.79 16.24 -7.34
CA PHE A 241 -23.74 16.99 -8.00
C PHE A 241 -22.39 16.26 -7.87
N SER A 242 -21.73 15.96 -8.99
CA SER A 242 -20.50 15.16 -9.02
C SER A 242 -19.43 15.71 -9.97
N VAL A 243 -19.44 17.02 -10.24
CA VAL A 243 -18.46 17.64 -11.15
C VAL A 243 -17.17 17.94 -10.39
N GLU A 244 -16.23 16.99 -10.38
CA GLU A 244 -14.86 17.18 -9.89
C GLU A 244 -14.04 18.06 -10.84
N THR A 245 -13.23 18.96 -10.28
CA THR A 245 -12.16 19.64 -11.00
C THR A 245 -10.88 18.83 -10.81
N ALA A 246 -10.21 18.46 -11.90
CA ALA A 246 -8.90 17.83 -11.83
C ALA A 246 -7.91 18.80 -11.15
N LEU A 247 -7.33 18.35 -10.05
CA LEU A 247 -6.18 19.02 -9.43
C LEU A 247 -4.90 18.46 -10.06
N ASP A 248 -3.89 19.30 -10.22
CA ASP A 248 -2.57 18.86 -10.69
C ASP A 248 -2.05 17.74 -9.80
N ASN A 249 -1.50 16.68 -10.40
CA ASN A 249 -0.93 15.53 -9.70
C ASN A 249 0.08 16.00 -8.63
N GLN A 250 -0.36 16.01 -7.37
CA GLN A 250 0.47 16.37 -6.24
C GLN A 250 1.31 15.15 -5.86
N VAL A 251 2.64 15.25 -5.95
CA VAL A 251 3.53 14.22 -5.43
C VAL A 251 3.54 14.34 -3.90
N TYR A 252 2.80 13.46 -3.25
CA TYR A 252 2.74 13.43 -1.80
C TYR A 252 3.97 12.71 -1.22
N LEU A 253 4.73 13.38 -0.34
CA LEU A 253 5.89 12.80 0.37
C LEU A 253 5.54 11.53 1.17
N TRP A 254 4.27 11.35 1.54
CA TRP A 254 3.77 10.19 2.29
C TRP A 254 3.28 9.02 1.40
N SER A 255 3.25 9.19 0.08
CA SER A 255 2.71 8.20 -0.87
C SER A 255 3.41 6.84 -0.82
N ASP A 256 4.67 6.81 -0.38
CA ASP A 256 5.46 5.59 -0.18
C ASP A 256 5.02 4.80 1.06
N LYS A 257 4.58 5.50 2.11
CA LYS A 257 4.11 4.89 3.36
C LYS A 257 2.65 4.49 3.31
N TYR A 258 1.82 5.27 2.63
CA TYR A 258 0.38 5.05 2.55
C TYR A 258 -0.08 5.19 1.12
N ARG A 259 -0.88 4.22 0.64
CA ARG A 259 -1.48 4.27 -0.69
C ARG A 259 -2.44 5.46 -0.77
N PRO A 260 -2.21 6.45 -1.65
CA PRO A 260 -3.13 7.56 -1.86
C PRO A 260 -4.52 7.09 -2.28
N ARG A 261 -5.56 7.73 -1.73
CA ARG A 261 -6.97 7.40 -2.03
C ARG A 261 -7.78 8.68 -2.18
N LYS A 262 -8.73 8.68 -3.12
CA LYS A 262 -9.74 9.75 -3.17
C LYS A 262 -10.80 9.54 -2.09
N PRO A 263 -11.17 10.57 -1.32
CA PRO A 263 -12.26 10.48 -0.36
C PRO A 263 -13.59 10.29 -1.06
N ARG A 264 -14.49 9.59 -0.39
CA ARG A 264 -15.85 9.38 -0.90
C ARG A 264 -16.67 10.61 -0.57
N TYR A 265 -17.61 11.00 -1.42
CA TYR A 265 -18.45 12.16 -1.15
C TYR A 265 -19.86 11.96 -1.69
N PHE A 266 -20.79 12.71 -1.12
CA PHE A 266 -22.16 12.82 -1.59
C PHE A 266 -22.58 14.29 -1.55
N ASN A 267 -22.45 14.93 -2.72
CA ASN A 267 -22.71 16.36 -2.84
C ASN A 267 -24.07 16.61 -3.49
N ARG A 268 -24.75 17.65 -3.01
CA ARG A 268 -26.08 18.03 -3.47
C ARG A 268 -26.06 19.51 -3.83
N VAL A 269 -26.60 19.85 -5.00
CA VAL A 269 -26.80 21.22 -5.43
C VAL A 269 -28.25 21.62 -5.17
N HIS A 270 -28.44 22.69 -4.41
CA HIS A 270 -29.76 23.24 -4.17
C HIS A 270 -30.09 24.23 -5.29
N THR A 271 -31.08 23.88 -6.11
CA THR A 271 -31.52 24.69 -7.25
C THR A 271 -32.92 25.18 -6.99
N GLY A 272 -33.20 26.43 -7.37
CA GLY A 272 -34.53 26.98 -7.18
C GLY A 272 -34.78 28.18 -8.04
N PHE A 273 -36.03 28.63 -8.04
CA PHE A 273 -36.48 29.78 -8.80
C PHE A 273 -36.23 31.07 -8.03
N GLU A 274 -35.81 32.12 -8.75
CA GLU A 274 -35.69 33.46 -8.19
C GLU A 274 -36.77 34.36 -8.78
N TRP A 275 -37.83 34.62 -8.01
CA TRP A 275 -38.93 35.50 -8.41
C TRP A 275 -38.58 36.97 -8.17
N ASN A 276 -37.59 37.49 -8.90
CA ASN A 276 -37.29 38.92 -8.90
C ASN A 276 -38.35 39.71 -9.72
N LYS A 277 -38.37 41.05 -9.59
CA LYS A 277 -39.37 41.90 -10.29
C LYS A 277 -39.37 41.71 -11.81
N TYR A 278 -38.24 41.37 -12.40
CA TYR A 278 -38.10 41.10 -13.84
C TYR A 278 -38.66 39.73 -14.22
N ASN A 279 -38.37 38.69 -13.43
CA ASN A 279 -38.86 37.34 -13.68
C ASN A 279 -40.38 37.27 -13.48
N GLN A 280 -40.91 38.03 -12.53
CA GLN A 280 -42.37 38.16 -12.32
C GLN A 280 -43.12 38.75 -13.53
N THR A 281 -42.45 39.45 -14.45
CA THR A 281 -43.11 40.02 -15.65
C THR A 281 -42.99 39.13 -16.89
N HIS A 282 -42.13 38.10 -16.85
CA HIS A 282 -41.82 37.25 -18.01
C HIS A 282 -42.12 35.77 -17.80
N TYR A 283 -42.34 35.36 -16.55
CA TYR A 283 -42.57 33.98 -16.17
C TYR A 283 -43.78 33.90 -15.25
N ASP A 284 -44.52 32.81 -15.37
CA ASP A 284 -45.73 32.54 -14.60
C ASP A 284 -45.61 31.18 -13.88
N MET A 285 -46.61 30.79 -13.10
CA MET A 285 -46.59 29.50 -12.38
C MET A 285 -46.48 28.30 -13.33
N ASP A 286 -47.10 28.39 -14.51
CA ASP A 286 -47.09 27.32 -15.52
C ASP A 286 -45.84 27.34 -16.41
N ASN A 287 -45.11 28.47 -16.43
CA ASN A 287 -43.83 28.62 -17.11
C ASN A 287 -42.84 29.35 -16.20
N PRO A 288 -42.32 28.65 -15.17
CA PRO A 288 -41.45 29.27 -14.18
C PRO A 288 -40.10 29.68 -14.79
N PRO A 289 -39.39 30.64 -14.18
CA PRO A 289 -38.08 31.07 -14.64
C PRO A 289 -37.07 29.91 -14.61
N PRO A 290 -35.95 30.00 -15.34
CA PRO A 290 -34.88 29.01 -15.22
C PRO A 290 -34.39 28.87 -13.77
N LYS A 291 -34.16 27.63 -13.33
CA LYS A 291 -33.62 27.35 -12.00
C LYS A 291 -32.19 27.89 -11.90
N ILE A 292 -31.90 28.57 -10.80
CA ILE A 292 -30.55 29.02 -10.46
C ILE A 292 -30.02 28.23 -9.27
N VAL A 293 -28.69 28.14 -9.17
CA VAL A 293 -28.05 27.54 -7.99
C VAL A 293 -28.18 28.49 -6.81
N GLN A 294 -28.81 28.01 -5.75
CA GLN A 294 -29.05 28.76 -4.52
C GLN A 294 -28.11 28.36 -3.38
N GLY A 295 -27.44 27.21 -3.49
CA GLY A 295 -26.50 26.73 -2.48
C GLY A 295 -25.97 25.34 -2.80
N TYR A 296 -25.04 24.89 -1.98
CA TYR A 296 -24.42 23.57 -2.08
C TYR A 296 -24.40 22.88 -0.72
N LYS A 297 -24.50 21.56 -0.75
CA LYS A 297 -24.33 20.69 0.42
C LYS A 297 -23.28 19.63 0.09
N PHE A 298 -22.08 19.81 0.63
CA PHE A 298 -20.99 18.85 0.54
C PHE A 298 -21.01 17.92 1.75
N ASN A 299 -20.94 16.62 1.51
CA ASN A 299 -20.73 15.62 2.54
C ASN A 299 -19.57 14.73 2.08
N ILE A 300 -18.41 14.87 2.71
CA ILE A 300 -17.19 14.17 2.33
C ILE A 300 -16.81 13.21 3.45
N PHE A 301 -16.50 11.98 3.10
CA PHE A 301 -16.29 10.86 4.00
C PHE A 301 -14.81 10.49 4.03
N TYR A 302 -14.27 10.47 5.24
CA TYR A 302 -12.87 10.19 5.56
C TYR A 302 -12.73 9.04 6.58
N PRO A 303 -13.32 7.85 6.36
CA PRO A 303 -13.33 6.75 7.35
C PRO A 303 -11.93 6.31 7.81
N ASP A 304 -11.00 6.25 6.85
CA ASP A 304 -9.62 5.79 7.05
C ASP A 304 -8.62 6.92 7.37
N LEU A 305 -9.06 8.07 7.92
CA LEU A 305 -8.14 9.16 8.24
C LEU A 305 -7.16 8.71 9.34
N ILE A 306 -5.85 8.79 9.08
CA ILE A 306 -4.82 8.33 10.03
C ILE A 306 -4.86 9.16 11.30
N ASP A 307 -4.85 10.49 11.13
CA ASP A 307 -4.92 11.42 12.23
C ASP A 307 -6.34 12.00 12.34
N LYS A 308 -7.11 11.46 13.28
CA LYS A 308 -8.47 11.91 13.57
C LYS A 308 -8.51 13.24 14.36
N THR A 309 -7.36 13.73 14.83
CA THR A 309 -7.27 15.01 15.53
C THR A 309 -7.20 16.19 14.57
N THR A 310 -6.63 15.95 13.37
CA THR A 310 -6.58 16.94 12.30
C THR A 310 -7.92 16.98 11.57
N THR A 311 -8.54 18.17 11.53
CA THR A 311 -9.81 18.39 10.84
C THR A 311 -9.57 18.75 9.37
N PRO A 312 -10.38 18.24 8.43
CA PRO A 312 -10.31 18.67 7.04
C PRO A 312 -10.55 20.18 6.87
N GLU A 313 -9.73 20.80 6.04
CA GLU A 313 -9.79 22.20 5.67
C GLU A 313 -10.32 22.37 4.24
N TYR A 314 -10.83 23.56 3.93
CA TYR A 314 -11.26 23.90 2.58
C TYR A 314 -10.69 25.24 2.14
N PHE A 315 -10.44 25.36 0.84
CA PHE A 315 -9.89 26.55 0.20
C PHE A 315 -10.75 26.92 -1.00
N LEU A 316 -11.10 28.19 -1.12
CA LEU A 316 -11.85 28.73 -2.24
C LEU A 316 -10.93 29.55 -3.13
N THR A 317 -10.72 29.11 -4.36
CA THR A 317 -9.88 29.81 -5.34
C THR A 317 -10.74 30.18 -6.55
N PRO A 318 -10.87 31.48 -6.91
CA PRO A 318 -11.56 31.89 -8.13
C PRO A 318 -10.93 31.25 -9.37
N CYS A 319 -11.74 30.78 -10.32
CA CYS A 319 -11.21 30.22 -11.56
C CYS A 319 -10.60 31.35 -12.42
N PRO A 320 -9.39 31.17 -13.00
CA PRO A 320 -8.79 32.17 -13.87
C PRO A 320 -9.59 32.35 -15.18
N ASP A 321 -10.18 31.27 -15.70
CA ASP A 321 -10.91 31.29 -16.96
C ASP A 321 -12.27 32.01 -16.87
N ASN A 322 -12.94 31.89 -15.72
CA ASN A 322 -14.26 32.48 -15.51
C ASN A 322 -14.47 32.90 -14.05
N ARG A 323 -14.66 34.21 -13.83
CA ARG A 323 -14.90 34.82 -12.51
C ARG A 323 -16.23 34.42 -11.86
N ASP A 324 -17.20 33.96 -12.64
CA ASP A 324 -18.49 33.49 -12.13
C ASP A 324 -18.38 32.14 -11.41
N PHE A 325 -17.24 31.46 -11.56
CA PHE A 325 -16.97 30.18 -10.93
C PHE A 325 -15.71 30.22 -10.05
N ALA A 326 -15.71 29.39 -9.02
CA ALA A 326 -14.58 29.19 -8.13
C ALA A 326 -14.37 27.69 -7.89
N ASN A 327 -13.13 27.29 -7.70
CA ASN A 327 -12.76 25.94 -7.29
C ASN A 327 -12.73 25.88 -5.77
N LEU A 328 -13.57 25.02 -5.21
CA LEU A 328 -13.59 24.70 -3.79
C LEU A 328 -12.78 23.43 -3.56
N ARG A 329 -11.57 23.56 -3.04
CA ARG A 329 -10.64 22.47 -2.72
C ARG A 329 -10.81 22.04 -1.26
N PHE A 330 -10.83 20.74 -1.01
CA PHE A 330 -10.85 20.13 0.31
C PHE A 330 -9.54 19.40 0.56
N HIS A 331 -8.98 19.59 1.74
CA HIS A 331 -7.73 19.00 2.21
C HIS A 331 -7.97 18.31 3.55
N ALA A 332 -7.61 17.05 3.70
CA ALA A 332 -7.81 16.30 4.96
C ALA A 332 -6.52 15.73 5.54
N GLY A 333 -5.51 15.45 4.70
CA GLY A 333 -4.27 14.78 5.07
C GLY A 333 -4.25 13.28 4.71
N PRO A 334 -3.15 12.57 5.04
CA PRO A 334 -2.94 11.18 4.62
C PRO A 334 -4.00 10.22 5.18
N PRO A 335 -4.47 9.22 4.41
CA PRO A 335 -4.05 8.83 3.06
C PRO A 335 -4.87 9.48 1.94
N TYR A 336 -5.63 10.52 2.25
CA TYR A 336 -6.57 11.11 1.29
C TYR A 336 -5.91 12.15 0.41
N GLU A 337 -6.19 12.05 -0.89
CA GLU A 337 -5.88 13.10 -1.85
C GLU A 337 -6.85 14.27 -1.72
N ASP A 338 -6.37 15.43 -2.11
CA ASP A 338 -7.20 16.63 -2.14
C ASP A 338 -8.21 16.51 -3.27
N ILE A 339 -9.44 16.97 -3.03
CA ILE A 339 -10.50 17.00 -4.05
C ILE A 339 -10.99 18.42 -4.23
N ALA A 340 -11.32 18.80 -5.46
CA ALA A 340 -11.86 20.11 -5.76
C ALA A 340 -13.13 20.02 -6.58
N PHE A 341 -14.04 20.97 -6.34
CA PHE A 341 -15.29 21.09 -7.09
C PHE A 341 -15.44 22.49 -7.65
N LYS A 342 -15.91 22.57 -8.89
CA LYS A 342 -16.26 23.84 -9.53
C LYS A 342 -17.63 24.29 -9.02
N ILE A 343 -17.67 25.41 -8.32
CA ILE A 343 -18.90 26.01 -7.78
C ILE A 343 -19.10 27.43 -8.31
N VAL A 344 -20.32 27.95 -8.17
CA VAL A 344 -20.64 29.34 -8.48
C VAL A 344 -19.97 30.26 -7.45
N ASN A 345 -19.27 31.29 -7.93
CA ASN A 345 -18.57 32.26 -7.10
C ASN A 345 -19.53 33.40 -6.68
N ARG A 346 -20.30 33.16 -5.63
CA ARG A 346 -21.19 34.16 -5.01
C ARG A 346 -20.95 34.21 -3.50
N GLU A 347 -21.33 35.31 -2.86
CA GLU A 347 -21.15 35.48 -1.42
C GLU A 347 -22.01 34.48 -0.62
N TRP A 348 -21.41 33.81 0.36
CA TRP A 348 -22.08 32.80 1.18
C TRP A 348 -22.83 33.41 2.36
N GLU A 349 -23.93 32.77 2.74
CA GLU A 349 -24.69 33.12 3.93
C GLU A 349 -24.28 32.24 5.12
N TYR A 350 -23.47 32.79 6.03
CA TYR A 350 -22.91 32.10 7.19
C TYR A 350 -23.90 31.92 8.37
N SER A 351 -25.20 32.14 8.15
CA SER A 351 -26.19 32.06 9.23
C SER A 351 -26.64 30.62 9.49
N TYR A 352 -26.41 30.11 10.70
CA TYR A 352 -26.90 28.79 11.13
C TYR A 352 -28.43 28.65 10.99
N LYS A 353 -29.19 29.73 11.23
CA LYS A 353 -30.66 29.73 11.06
C LYS A 353 -31.09 29.50 9.61
N ARG A 354 -30.21 29.75 8.65
CA ARG A 354 -30.45 29.57 7.22
C ARG A 354 -29.73 28.35 6.65
N GLY A 355 -29.31 27.43 7.53
CA GLY A 355 -28.78 26.13 7.11
C GLY A 355 -27.28 26.11 6.84
N PHE A 356 -26.53 27.16 7.21
CA PHE A 356 -25.06 27.07 7.19
C PHE A 356 -24.58 26.01 8.18
N ARG A 357 -23.70 25.13 7.72
CA ARG A 357 -23.08 24.08 8.52
C ARG A 357 -21.65 23.86 8.03
N CYS A 358 -20.69 23.88 8.94
CA CYS A 358 -19.30 23.51 8.68
C CYS A 358 -18.81 22.73 9.89
N GLN A 359 -18.85 21.39 9.81
CA GLN A 359 -18.48 20.53 10.94
C GLN A 359 -17.87 19.21 10.46
N PHE A 360 -16.94 18.67 11.24
CA PHE A 360 -16.37 17.34 11.04
C PHE A 360 -16.78 16.44 12.20
N HIS A 361 -17.57 15.40 11.93
CA HIS A 361 -18.02 14.46 12.95
C HIS A 361 -18.22 13.06 12.34
N ASN A 362 -17.92 12.01 13.09
CA ASN A 362 -18.02 10.61 12.64
C ASN A 362 -17.31 10.33 11.31
N ASN A 363 -16.13 10.93 11.10
CA ASN A 363 -15.38 10.85 9.85
C ASN A 363 -16.10 11.46 8.64
N ILE A 364 -17.12 12.30 8.87
CA ILE A 364 -17.87 12.99 7.82
C ILE A 364 -17.63 14.49 7.97
N PHE A 365 -17.08 15.08 6.93
CA PHE A 365 -16.97 16.51 6.77
C PHE A 365 -18.22 17.05 6.08
N GLN A 366 -18.99 17.87 6.79
CA GLN A 366 -20.23 18.48 6.31
C GLN A 366 -20.02 19.97 6.09
N LEU A 367 -20.10 20.41 4.84
CA LEU A 367 -20.07 21.82 4.45
C LEU A 367 -21.34 22.16 3.67
N TRP A 368 -22.29 22.81 4.32
CA TRP A 368 -23.55 23.24 3.76
C TRP A 368 -23.64 24.76 3.79
N PHE A 369 -23.98 25.36 2.67
CA PHE A 369 -24.17 26.80 2.60
C PHE A 369 -25.16 27.16 1.50
N HIS A 370 -25.82 28.29 1.70
CA HIS A 370 -26.63 28.96 0.69
C HIS A 370 -25.97 30.28 0.30
N PHE A 371 -26.25 30.76 -0.90
CA PHE A 371 -25.82 32.07 -1.35
C PHE A 371 -26.69 33.17 -0.73
N LYS A 372 -26.07 34.30 -0.39
CA LYS A 372 -26.79 35.47 0.07
C LYS A 372 -27.76 35.94 -1.01
N ARG A 373 -29.01 36.18 -0.61
CA ARG A 373 -30.03 36.81 -1.44
C ARG A 373 -30.02 38.31 -1.19
N TYR A 374 -29.61 39.09 -2.18
CA TYR A 374 -29.75 40.54 -2.12
C TYR A 374 -31.18 40.93 -2.51
N ARG A 375 -31.89 41.58 -1.59
CA ARG A 375 -33.18 42.21 -1.91
C ARG A 375 -32.90 43.62 -2.40
N TYR A 376 -33.20 43.87 -3.65
CA TYR A 376 -33.20 45.23 -4.18
C TYR A 376 -34.29 46.05 -3.47
N ARG A 377 -33.90 47.09 -2.73
CA ARG A 377 -34.80 48.12 -2.20
C ARG A 377 -34.72 49.32 -3.14
N ARG A 378 -35.88 49.76 -3.64
CA ARG A 378 -36.01 51.00 -4.42
C ARG A 378 -36.08 52.21 -3.52
#